data_AF-A0A7Z1AYR7-F1
#
_entry.id   AF-A0A7Z1AYR7-F1
#
_cell.length_a   1.000
_cell.length_b   1.000
_cell.length_c   1.000
_cell.angle_alpha   90.00
_cell.angle_beta   90.00
_cell.angle_gamma   90.00
#
_symmetry.space_group_name_H-M   'P 1'
#
loop_
_entity.id
_entity.type
_entity.pdbx_description
1 polymer ?
#
loop_
_entity_poly.entity_id
_entity_poly.type
_entity_poly.pdbx_seq_one_letter_code
_entity_poly.pdbx_strand_id
1 'polypeptide(L)'
;MVTFQQLKDAEPDTFAVAADDWLMIAKEADAAAEDIYDRGGAKLRENWADAVADLVQGHVRKLGQDYQAAGMTLRGVVTTLDGLADALRLAKRNLTDAVQFATTNGLEVDDQGRVTVPKGSDDPQAADRAQRAGWLIWDAVNDATKIDEQAAASLRALIEPANITKNLNQQQLADQTNNASVKDAGRAALDLIKQTMPLNADPATQAAWWNSLTEAQRAEYQRAAPLTLYDMPGIPDQVKRELAGTGPLNRMEMLRWAQANGDTENTDVKGMNNCTNFVSHAMRDGGGLGEQGGWEEHRTGKDPTGWADARLAGKEWQLAKAHHQFMLDNGGQSVPVGQARPGDIVYLQNKGDIHHTAIVTAVTPGGDVMVTQHNPEHSNVNVVDRVETGRIYSGNDDQILVVRPGFN
;
A
#
# COMPACT_ATOMS: atom_id res chain seq x y z
N MET A 1 -24.43 0.76 11.41
CA MET A 1 -23.92 -0.37 12.21
C MET A 1 -24.34 -1.66 11.56
N VAL A 2 -23.37 -2.51 11.26
CA VAL A 2 -23.55 -3.84 10.67
C VAL A 2 -24.07 -4.80 11.75
N THR A 3 -25.00 -5.67 11.37
CA THR A 3 -25.54 -6.73 12.25
C THR A 3 -24.81 -8.05 12.04
N PHE A 4 -24.93 -8.97 13.00
CA PHE A 4 -24.44 -10.35 12.88
C PHE A 4 -24.88 -10.99 11.56
N GLN A 5 -26.18 -10.92 11.25
CA GLN A 5 -26.72 -11.53 10.04
C GLN A 5 -26.22 -10.85 8.77
N GLN A 6 -26.09 -9.52 8.76
CA GLN A 6 -25.52 -8.80 7.62
C GLN A 6 -24.06 -9.19 7.34
N LEU A 7 -23.22 -9.32 8.36
CA LEU A 7 -21.83 -9.77 8.17
C LEU A 7 -21.77 -11.23 7.71
N LYS A 8 -22.61 -12.09 8.26
CA LYS A 8 -22.72 -13.51 7.88
C LYS A 8 -23.14 -13.67 6.41
N ASP A 9 -24.07 -12.83 5.96
CA ASP A 9 -24.60 -12.88 4.59
C ASP A 9 -23.83 -12.00 3.60
N ALA A 10 -22.85 -11.21 4.07
CA ALA A 10 -22.09 -10.30 3.21
C ALA A 10 -21.47 -11.02 2.00
N GLU A 11 -21.46 -10.37 0.85
CA GLU A 11 -20.88 -10.88 -0.40
C GLU A 11 -19.69 -10.00 -0.82
N PRO A 12 -18.50 -10.16 -0.21
CA PRO A 12 -17.38 -9.25 -0.49
C PRO A 12 -16.99 -9.18 -1.97
N ASP A 13 -17.19 -10.27 -2.72
CA ASP A 13 -16.85 -10.35 -4.14
C ASP A 13 -17.65 -9.36 -5.00
N THR A 14 -18.83 -8.90 -4.56
CA THR A 14 -19.56 -7.86 -5.31
C THR A 14 -18.81 -6.53 -5.31
N PHE A 15 -18.04 -6.23 -4.25
CA PHE A 15 -17.23 -5.02 -4.19
C PHE A 15 -15.96 -5.14 -5.05
N ALA A 16 -15.36 -6.33 -5.10
CA ALA A 16 -14.22 -6.59 -6.00
C ALA A 16 -14.64 -6.51 -7.48
N VAL A 17 -15.80 -7.06 -7.85
CA VAL A 17 -16.35 -6.90 -9.20
C VAL A 17 -16.64 -5.43 -9.52
N ALA A 18 -17.18 -4.68 -8.56
CA ALA A 18 -17.35 -3.24 -8.75
C ALA A 18 -16.01 -2.54 -8.94
N ALA A 19 -14.96 -2.91 -8.20
CA ALA A 19 -13.61 -2.38 -8.38
C ALA A 19 -13.08 -2.65 -9.80
N ASP A 20 -13.26 -3.87 -10.33
CA ASP A 20 -12.90 -4.21 -11.71
C ASP A 20 -13.64 -3.34 -12.75
N ASP A 21 -14.95 -3.09 -12.54
CA ASP A 21 -15.74 -2.22 -13.40
C ASP A 21 -15.24 -0.76 -13.36
N TRP A 22 -14.91 -0.24 -12.17
CA TRP A 22 -14.32 1.09 -12.01
C TRP A 22 -12.92 1.18 -12.65
N LEU A 23 -12.13 0.11 -12.57
CA LEU A 23 -10.82 0.03 -13.20
C LEU A 23 -10.93 0.09 -14.73
N MET A 24 -11.95 -0.52 -15.31
CA MET A 24 -12.23 -0.40 -16.75
C MET A 24 -12.47 1.06 -17.13
N ILE A 25 -13.29 1.80 -16.36
CA ILE A 25 -13.55 3.23 -16.61
C ILE A 25 -12.28 4.06 -16.43
N ALA A 26 -11.45 3.76 -15.42
CA ALA A 26 -10.17 4.43 -15.22
C ALA A 26 -9.25 4.28 -16.44
N LYS A 27 -9.15 3.06 -16.98
CA LYS A 27 -8.38 2.78 -18.20
C LYS A 27 -8.93 3.49 -19.43
N GLU A 28 -10.25 3.64 -19.56
CA GLU A 28 -10.84 4.43 -20.64
C GLU A 28 -10.52 5.92 -20.51
N ALA A 29 -10.52 6.47 -19.29
CA ALA A 29 -10.12 7.86 -19.05
C ALA A 29 -8.65 8.08 -19.43
N ASP A 30 -7.77 7.14 -19.06
CA ASP A 30 -6.36 7.17 -19.43
C ASP A 30 -6.15 7.10 -20.95
N ALA A 31 -6.86 6.20 -21.64
CA ALA A 31 -6.81 6.08 -23.09
C ALA A 31 -7.33 7.34 -23.78
N ALA A 32 -8.39 7.96 -23.26
CA ALA A 32 -8.91 9.22 -23.77
C ALA A 32 -7.89 10.36 -23.60
N ALA A 33 -7.23 10.46 -22.45
CA ALA A 33 -6.16 11.45 -22.23
C ALA A 33 -5.02 11.27 -23.23
N GLU A 34 -4.54 10.03 -23.41
CA GLU A 34 -3.48 9.69 -24.36
C GLU A 34 -3.87 10.05 -25.81
N ASP A 35 -5.05 9.65 -26.26
CA ASP A 35 -5.55 9.98 -27.60
C ASP A 35 -5.67 11.51 -27.81
N ILE A 36 -6.09 12.26 -26.77
CA ILE A 36 -6.16 13.72 -26.81
C ILE A 36 -4.76 14.34 -26.96
N TYR A 37 -3.76 13.84 -26.25
CA TYR A 37 -2.39 14.34 -26.35
C TYR A 37 -1.74 14.00 -27.69
N ASP A 38 -1.80 12.73 -28.10
CA ASP A 38 -1.05 12.18 -29.22
C ASP A 38 -1.74 12.43 -30.57
N ARG A 39 -3.06 12.24 -30.65
CA ARG A 39 -3.78 12.36 -31.93
C ARG A 39 -4.35 13.75 -32.12
N GLY A 40 -4.96 14.32 -31.09
CA GLY A 40 -5.55 15.65 -31.14
C GLY A 40 -4.48 16.74 -31.08
N GLY A 41 -3.75 16.78 -29.97
CA GLY A 41 -2.81 17.86 -29.65
C GLY A 41 -1.59 17.92 -30.56
N ALA A 42 -0.96 16.78 -30.87
CA ALA A 42 0.25 16.76 -31.69
C ALA A 42 -0.03 17.16 -33.16
N LYS A 43 -1.06 16.58 -33.78
CA LYS A 43 -1.43 16.91 -35.18
C LYS A 43 -1.90 18.35 -35.34
N LEU A 44 -2.61 18.90 -34.36
CA LEU A 44 -2.99 20.32 -34.37
C LEU A 44 -1.75 21.20 -34.37
N ARG A 45 -0.76 20.91 -33.51
CA ARG A 45 0.51 21.65 -33.46
C ARG A 45 1.29 21.60 -34.76
N GLU A 46 1.32 20.45 -35.42
CA GLU A 46 2.06 20.26 -36.67
C GLU A 46 1.45 21.03 -37.86
N ASN A 47 0.13 21.23 -37.86
CA ASN A 47 -0.60 21.70 -39.04
C ASN A 47 -1.26 23.08 -38.85
N TRP A 48 -1.30 23.63 -37.63
CA TRP A 48 -1.97 24.90 -37.34
C TRP A 48 -1.27 25.67 -36.19
N ALA A 49 -0.70 26.83 -36.51
CA ALA A 49 0.22 27.57 -35.61
C ALA A 49 -0.04 29.09 -35.59
N ASP A 50 -1.32 29.50 -35.47
CA ASP A 50 -1.70 30.90 -35.22
C ASP A 50 -2.20 31.11 -33.78
N ALA A 51 -2.53 32.36 -33.43
CA ALA A 51 -3.00 32.69 -32.09
C ALA A 51 -4.32 32.00 -31.69
N VAL A 52 -5.15 31.60 -32.66
CA VAL A 52 -6.36 30.80 -32.41
C VAL A 52 -5.97 29.35 -32.14
N ALA A 53 -5.00 28.82 -32.88
CA ALA A 53 -4.44 27.50 -32.65
C ALA A 53 -3.87 27.36 -31.23
N ASP A 54 -3.19 28.38 -30.71
CA ASP A 54 -2.68 28.37 -29.32
C ASP A 54 -3.81 28.22 -28.29
N LEU A 55 -4.94 28.91 -28.48
CA LEU A 55 -6.12 28.80 -27.62
C LEU A 55 -6.76 27.40 -27.69
N VAL A 56 -6.91 26.85 -28.91
CA VAL A 56 -7.46 25.50 -29.11
C VAL A 56 -6.53 24.44 -28.51
N GLN A 57 -5.22 24.55 -28.73
CA GLN A 57 -4.24 23.63 -28.13
C GLN A 57 -4.27 23.69 -26.60
N GLY A 58 -4.43 24.88 -26.03
CA GLY A 58 -4.64 25.04 -24.59
C GLY A 58 -5.91 24.36 -24.10
N HIS A 59 -7.01 24.42 -24.85
CA HIS A 59 -8.25 23.74 -24.47
C HIS A 59 -8.12 22.21 -24.55
N VAL A 60 -7.51 21.70 -25.63
CA VAL A 60 -7.24 20.26 -25.83
C VAL A 60 -6.34 19.72 -24.72
N ARG A 61 -5.27 20.44 -24.35
CA ARG A 61 -4.41 20.06 -23.23
C ARG A 61 -5.20 19.97 -21.93
N LYS A 62 -5.99 21.00 -21.59
CA LYS A 62 -6.81 20.99 -20.38
C LYS A 62 -7.78 19.80 -20.36
N LEU A 63 -8.40 19.45 -21.50
CA LEU A 63 -9.28 18.28 -21.57
C LEU A 63 -8.52 16.97 -21.28
N GLY A 64 -7.30 16.81 -21.80
CA GLY A 64 -6.44 15.67 -21.45
C GLY A 64 -6.12 15.62 -19.95
N GLN A 65 -5.86 16.79 -19.35
CA GLN A 65 -5.65 16.93 -17.90
C GLN A 65 -6.89 16.57 -17.08
N ASP A 66 -8.10 16.91 -17.55
CA ASP A 66 -9.36 16.54 -16.89
C ASP A 66 -9.53 15.01 -16.86
N TYR A 67 -9.25 14.32 -17.97
CA TYR A 67 -9.30 12.86 -18.05
C TYR A 67 -8.24 12.19 -17.17
N GLN A 68 -7.03 12.76 -17.10
CA GLN A 68 -5.98 12.31 -16.19
C GLN A 68 -6.38 12.40 -14.71
N ALA A 69 -6.99 13.52 -14.31
CA ALA A 69 -7.51 13.70 -12.95
C ALA A 69 -8.66 12.72 -12.65
N ALA A 70 -9.57 12.51 -13.62
CA ALA A 70 -10.63 11.53 -13.49
C ALA A 70 -10.07 10.11 -13.32
N GLY A 71 -9.15 9.68 -14.19
CA GLY A 71 -8.50 8.36 -14.12
C GLY A 71 -7.91 8.06 -12.74
N MET A 72 -7.21 9.02 -12.15
CA MET A 72 -6.62 8.85 -10.81
C MET A 72 -7.64 8.80 -9.68
N THR A 73 -8.68 9.63 -9.72
CA THR A 73 -9.78 9.53 -8.77
C THR A 73 -10.46 8.16 -8.85
N LEU A 74 -10.68 7.64 -10.06
CA LEU A 74 -11.28 6.32 -10.29
C LEU A 74 -10.39 5.20 -9.74
N ARG A 75 -9.06 5.27 -9.89
CA ARG A 75 -8.13 4.32 -9.25
C ARG A 75 -8.15 4.38 -7.72
N GLY A 76 -8.37 5.56 -7.15
CA GLY A 76 -8.67 5.69 -5.72
C GLY A 76 -9.92 4.91 -5.32
N VAL A 77 -10.99 4.97 -6.14
CA VAL A 77 -12.22 4.20 -5.91
C VAL A 77 -11.96 2.69 -5.98
N VAL A 78 -11.21 2.23 -6.99
CA VAL A 78 -10.78 0.82 -7.13
C VAL A 78 -10.07 0.37 -5.85
N THR A 79 -9.06 1.11 -5.41
CA THR A 79 -8.26 0.80 -4.21
C THR A 79 -9.13 0.68 -2.97
N THR A 80 -10.08 1.60 -2.75
CA THR A 80 -10.99 1.54 -1.60
C THR A 80 -11.95 0.36 -1.67
N LEU A 81 -12.48 0.03 -2.86
CA LEU A 81 -13.40 -1.09 -3.05
C LEU A 81 -12.71 -2.45 -2.89
N ASP A 82 -11.50 -2.61 -3.42
CA ASP A 82 -10.71 -3.83 -3.21
C ASP A 82 -10.31 -3.99 -1.75
N GLY A 83 -9.88 -2.90 -1.09
CA GLY A 83 -9.61 -2.89 0.35
C GLY A 83 -10.84 -3.25 1.19
N LEU A 84 -12.03 -2.76 0.81
CA LEU A 84 -13.30 -3.12 1.44
C LEU A 84 -13.63 -4.59 1.23
N ALA A 85 -13.49 -5.10 0.00
CA ALA A 85 -13.74 -6.50 -0.32
C ALA A 85 -12.83 -7.41 0.53
N ASP A 86 -11.53 -7.13 0.54
CA ASP A 86 -10.55 -7.88 1.33
C ASP A 86 -10.88 -7.83 2.83
N ALA A 87 -11.08 -6.64 3.40
CA ALA A 87 -11.39 -6.49 4.82
C ALA A 87 -12.70 -7.18 5.22
N LEU A 88 -13.75 -7.13 4.39
CA LEU A 88 -15.00 -7.85 4.64
C LEU A 88 -14.84 -9.36 4.54
N ARG A 89 -14.01 -9.89 3.62
CA ARG A 89 -13.67 -11.33 3.59
C ARG A 89 -13.03 -11.76 4.91
N LEU A 90 -12.07 -10.98 5.40
CA LEU A 90 -11.37 -11.23 6.66
C LEU A 90 -12.34 -11.15 7.86
N ALA A 91 -13.19 -10.12 7.94
CA ALA A 91 -14.15 -9.94 9.03
C ALA A 91 -15.23 -11.04 9.04
N LYS A 92 -15.79 -11.38 7.87
CA LYS A 92 -16.76 -12.48 7.71
C LYS A 92 -16.16 -13.81 8.11
N ARG A 93 -14.88 -14.03 7.81
CA ARG A 93 -14.15 -15.21 8.26
C ARG A 93 -13.96 -15.21 9.78
N ASN A 94 -13.50 -14.12 10.38
CA ASN A 94 -13.35 -14.02 11.84
C ASN A 94 -14.68 -14.34 12.56
N LEU A 95 -15.81 -13.85 12.01
CA LEU A 95 -17.14 -14.19 12.52
C LEU A 95 -17.42 -15.71 12.41
N THR A 96 -17.12 -16.31 11.26
CA THR A 96 -17.32 -17.74 11.01
C THR A 96 -16.50 -18.59 11.97
N ASP A 97 -15.23 -18.24 12.19
CA ASP A 97 -14.32 -18.93 13.11
C ASP A 97 -14.79 -18.78 14.56
N ALA A 98 -15.28 -17.60 14.95
CA ALA A 98 -15.83 -17.37 16.28
C ALA A 98 -17.10 -18.21 16.55
N VAL A 99 -17.99 -18.32 15.56
CA VAL A 99 -19.17 -19.20 15.63
C VAL A 99 -18.72 -20.66 15.72
N GLN A 100 -17.77 -21.08 14.90
CA GLN A 100 -17.24 -22.45 14.94
C GLN A 100 -16.58 -22.78 16.29
N PHE A 101 -15.82 -21.84 16.86
CA PHE A 101 -15.26 -21.96 18.21
C PHE A 101 -16.38 -22.19 19.23
N ALA A 102 -17.46 -21.41 19.17
CA ALA A 102 -18.60 -21.60 20.07
C ALA A 102 -19.22 -23.00 19.93
N THR A 103 -19.59 -23.39 18.70
CA THR A 103 -20.31 -24.64 18.46
C THR A 103 -19.46 -25.87 18.76
N THR A 104 -18.15 -25.83 18.48
CA THR A 104 -17.23 -26.94 18.78
C THR A 104 -17.02 -27.13 20.28
N ASN A 105 -17.21 -26.08 21.09
CA ASN A 105 -17.18 -26.14 22.55
C ASN A 105 -18.56 -26.44 23.16
N GLY A 106 -19.54 -26.89 22.35
CA GLY A 106 -20.88 -27.26 22.83
C GLY A 106 -21.73 -26.06 23.24
N LEU A 107 -21.42 -24.86 22.75
CA LEU A 107 -22.20 -23.65 23.00
C LEU A 107 -23.23 -23.43 21.89
N GLU A 108 -24.33 -22.76 22.23
CA GLU A 108 -25.36 -22.35 21.27
C GLU A 108 -25.12 -20.89 20.85
N VAL A 109 -25.33 -20.60 19.57
CA VAL A 109 -25.29 -19.24 19.01
C VAL A 109 -26.62 -18.96 18.31
N ASP A 110 -27.33 -17.91 18.70
CA ASP A 110 -28.60 -17.54 18.08
C ASP A 110 -28.42 -16.70 16.78
N ASP A 111 -29.54 -16.30 16.18
CA ASP A 111 -29.58 -15.51 14.95
C ASP A 111 -29.09 -14.06 15.12
N GLN A 112 -28.89 -13.61 16.36
CA GLN A 112 -28.30 -12.32 16.69
C GLN A 112 -26.81 -12.44 17.07
N GLY A 113 -26.25 -13.66 17.05
CA GLY A 113 -24.88 -13.92 17.45
C GLY A 113 -24.67 -14.00 18.96
N ARG A 114 -25.75 -14.11 19.75
CA ARG A 114 -25.64 -14.27 21.20
C ARG A 114 -25.24 -15.70 21.52
N VAL A 115 -24.21 -15.85 22.35
CA VAL A 115 -23.72 -17.16 22.80
C VAL A 115 -24.34 -17.54 24.13
N THR A 116 -24.85 -18.77 24.22
CA THR A 116 -25.43 -19.33 25.46
C THR A 116 -24.84 -20.70 25.79
N VAL A 117 -24.66 -20.96 27.08
CA VAL A 117 -24.33 -22.30 27.59
C VAL A 117 -25.63 -23.11 27.64
N PRO A 118 -25.69 -24.28 26.97
CA PRO A 118 -26.88 -25.13 27.02
C PRO A 118 -27.25 -25.54 28.45
N LYS A 119 -28.55 -25.67 28.71
CA LYS A 119 -29.05 -26.14 30.01
C LYS A 119 -28.53 -27.55 30.28
N GLY A 120 -27.92 -27.76 31.45
CA GLY A 120 -27.35 -29.06 31.85
C GLY A 120 -25.90 -29.27 31.41
N SER A 121 -25.20 -28.23 30.95
CA SER A 121 -23.75 -28.31 30.77
C SER A 121 -23.05 -28.50 32.12
N ASP A 122 -22.27 -29.57 32.23
CA ASP A 122 -21.43 -29.88 33.41
C ASP A 122 -19.98 -29.37 33.26
N ASP A 123 -19.63 -28.75 32.11
CA ASP A 123 -18.29 -28.19 31.88
C ASP A 123 -18.08 -26.92 32.71
N PRO A 124 -17.13 -26.93 33.69
CA PRO A 124 -16.86 -25.75 34.53
C PRO A 124 -16.28 -24.57 33.75
N GLN A 125 -15.75 -24.78 32.54
CA GLN A 125 -15.22 -23.73 31.67
C GLN A 125 -16.23 -23.19 30.64
N ALA A 126 -17.46 -23.72 30.60
CA ALA A 126 -18.44 -23.36 29.57
C ALA A 126 -18.79 -21.87 29.61
N ALA A 127 -18.92 -21.27 30.80
CA ALA A 127 -19.21 -19.86 30.96
C ALA A 127 -18.10 -18.96 30.40
N ASP A 128 -16.83 -19.27 30.71
CA ASP A 128 -15.67 -18.53 30.21
C ASP A 128 -15.54 -18.65 28.69
N ARG A 129 -15.77 -19.86 28.14
CA ARG A 129 -15.79 -20.09 26.68
C ARG A 129 -16.93 -19.34 26.00
N ALA A 130 -18.11 -19.28 26.62
CA ALA A 130 -19.24 -18.53 26.10
C ALA A 130 -18.97 -17.02 26.08
N GLN A 131 -18.38 -16.48 27.14
CA GLN A 131 -17.96 -15.09 27.18
C GLN A 131 -16.92 -14.78 26.10
N ARG A 132 -15.91 -15.65 25.94
CA ARG A 132 -14.88 -15.49 24.91
C ARG A 132 -15.46 -15.54 23.50
N ALA A 133 -16.32 -16.53 23.22
CA ALA A 133 -17.00 -16.65 21.93
C ALA A 133 -17.88 -15.43 21.64
N GLY A 134 -18.66 -14.98 22.62
CA GLY A 134 -19.50 -13.79 22.49
C GLY A 134 -18.69 -12.53 22.22
N TRP A 135 -17.53 -12.37 22.87
CA TRP A 135 -16.62 -11.27 22.59
C TRP A 135 -16.06 -11.34 21.17
N LEU A 136 -15.61 -12.51 20.69
CA LEU A 136 -15.09 -12.68 19.34
C LEU A 136 -16.14 -12.38 18.25
N ILE A 137 -17.38 -12.82 18.47
CA ILE A 137 -18.50 -12.51 17.56
C ILE A 137 -18.79 -11.01 17.55
N TRP A 138 -18.85 -10.38 18.73
CA TRP A 138 -19.06 -8.94 18.85
C TRP A 138 -17.94 -8.15 18.17
N ASP A 139 -16.68 -8.56 18.37
CA ASP A 139 -15.49 -7.91 17.79
C ASP A 139 -15.55 -7.93 16.26
N ALA A 140 -15.82 -9.10 15.65
CA ALA A 140 -15.96 -9.22 14.20
C ALA A 140 -17.08 -8.34 13.61
N VAL A 141 -18.23 -8.25 14.28
CA VAL A 141 -19.35 -7.38 13.85
C VAL A 141 -19.02 -5.90 14.02
N ASN A 142 -18.34 -5.55 15.10
CA ASN A 142 -17.87 -4.19 15.37
C ASN A 142 -16.80 -3.76 14.35
N ASP A 143 -15.88 -4.64 14.00
CA ASP A 143 -14.87 -4.38 12.96
C ASP A 143 -15.53 -4.24 11.59
N ALA A 144 -16.49 -5.09 11.23
CA ALA A 144 -17.25 -4.91 10.00
C ALA A 144 -17.99 -3.56 9.93
N THR A 145 -18.50 -3.06 11.06
CA THR A 145 -19.10 -1.72 11.13
C THR A 145 -18.08 -0.63 10.85
N LYS A 146 -16.91 -0.68 11.48
CA LYS A 146 -15.85 0.31 11.26
C LYS A 146 -15.27 0.22 9.84
N ILE A 147 -15.18 -0.98 9.26
CA ILE A 147 -14.77 -1.22 7.88
C ILE A 147 -15.74 -0.52 6.91
N ASP A 148 -17.05 -0.74 7.09
CA ASP A 148 -18.11 -0.10 6.31
C ASP A 148 -18.04 1.44 6.41
N GLU A 149 -17.94 1.97 7.64
CA GLU A 149 -17.89 3.41 7.88
C GLU A 149 -16.66 4.08 7.27
N GLN A 150 -15.48 3.46 7.40
CA GLN A 150 -14.23 3.99 6.84
C GLN A 150 -14.20 3.90 5.32
N ALA A 151 -14.63 2.79 4.73
CA ALA A 151 -14.72 2.66 3.27
C ALA A 151 -15.69 3.70 2.70
N ALA A 152 -16.86 3.87 3.31
CA ALA A 152 -17.83 4.88 2.90
C ALA A 152 -17.28 6.31 3.04
N ALA A 153 -16.46 6.60 4.06
CA ALA A 153 -15.81 7.90 4.21
C ALA A 153 -14.76 8.13 3.11
N SER A 154 -13.93 7.13 2.82
CA SER A 154 -12.92 7.19 1.75
C SER A 154 -13.56 7.40 0.38
N LEU A 155 -14.62 6.63 0.05
CA LEU A 155 -15.36 6.81 -1.21
C LEU A 155 -15.97 8.22 -1.33
N ARG A 156 -16.53 8.78 -0.25
CA ARG A 156 -17.07 10.15 -0.27
C ARG A 156 -16.00 11.21 -0.53
N ALA A 157 -14.80 11.03 0.03
CA ALA A 157 -13.68 11.95 -0.18
C ALA A 157 -13.17 11.95 -1.63
N LEU A 158 -13.44 10.89 -2.39
CA LEU A 158 -13.09 10.76 -3.80
C LEU A 158 -14.13 11.35 -4.76
N ILE A 159 -15.32 11.74 -4.29
CA ILE A 159 -16.38 12.33 -5.14
C ILE A 159 -16.07 13.79 -5.53
N GLU A 160 -15.02 14.40 -4.97
CA GLU A 160 -14.62 15.77 -5.30
C GLU A 160 -14.39 15.93 -6.83
N PRO A 161 -15.13 16.85 -7.50
CA PRO A 161 -14.99 17.04 -8.93
C PRO A 161 -13.56 17.43 -9.31
N ALA A 162 -13.05 16.86 -10.41
CA ALA A 162 -11.83 17.36 -11.04
C ALA A 162 -12.03 18.84 -11.43
N ASN A 163 -11.47 19.76 -10.65
CA ASN A 163 -11.68 21.20 -10.80
C ASN A 163 -10.51 21.88 -11.51
N ILE A 164 -10.02 21.27 -12.59
CA ILE A 164 -9.00 21.88 -13.42
C ILE A 164 -9.68 23.01 -14.19
N THR A 165 -9.38 24.26 -13.82
CA THR A 165 -9.99 25.47 -14.42
C THR A 165 -9.06 26.16 -15.42
N LYS A 166 -7.82 25.71 -15.50
CA LYS A 166 -6.75 26.25 -16.35
C LYS A 166 -5.78 25.14 -16.75
N ASN A 167 -4.96 25.41 -17.75
CA ASN A 167 -3.82 24.53 -18.05
C ASN A 167 -2.87 24.50 -16.87
N LEU A 168 -2.59 23.29 -16.39
CA LEU A 168 -1.62 23.03 -15.35
C LEU A 168 -0.26 22.74 -15.96
N ASN A 169 0.82 23.17 -15.30
CA ASN A 169 2.13 22.61 -15.58
C ASN A 169 2.23 21.19 -14.99
N GLN A 170 3.35 20.50 -15.27
CA GLN A 170 3.51 19.10 -14.86
C GLN A 170 3.40 18.89 -13.35
N GLN A 171 3.98 19.78 -12.54
CA GLN A 171 3.90 19.68 -11.08
C GLN A 171 2.47 19.92 -10.59
N GLN A 172 1.83 20.99 -11.04
CA GLN A 172 0.45 21.33 -10.64
C GLN A 172 -0.54 20.22 -10.99
N LEU A 173 -0.32 19.55 -12.13
CA LEU A 173 -1.12 18.43 -12.54
C LEU A 173 -0.89 17.22 -11.62
N ALA A 174 0.36 16.91 -11.30
CA ALA A 174 0.70 15.86 -10.35
C ALA A 174 0.07 16.12 -8.96
N ASP A 175 0.12 17.35 -8.47
CA ASP A 175 -0.53 17.74 -7.20
C ASP A 175 -2.06 17.51 -7.25
N GLN A 176 -2.67 17.78 -8.41
CA GLN A 176 -4.12 17.63 -8.61
C GLN A 176 -4.54 16.15 -8.71
N THR A 177 -3.72 15.32 -9.35
CA THR A 177 -4.05 13.91 -9.62
C THR A 177 -3.62 13.00 -8.47
N ASN A 178 -2.54 13.34 -7.77
CA ASN A 178 -2.08 12.71 -6.52
C ASN A 178 -2.53 13.52 -5.29
N ASN A 179 -3.78 13.99 -5.33
CA ASN A 179 -4.37 14.77 -4.24
C ASN A 179 -4.54 13.94 -2.96
N ALA A 180 -4.88 14.61 -1.86
CA ALA A 180 -5.03 13.97 -0.55
C ALA A 180 -5.98 12.77 -0.57
N SER A 181 -7.17 12.90 -1.19
CA SER A 181 -8.18 11.84 -1.21
C SER A 181 -7.69 10.55 -1.89
N VAL A 182 -6.98 10.67 -3.02
CA VAL A 182 -6.41 9.50 -3.73
C VAL A 182 -5.34 8.81 -2.87
N LYS A 183 -4.52 9.58 -2.15
CA LYS A 183 -3.51 9.04 -1.23
C LYS A 183 -4.13 8.38 0.00
N ASP A 184 -5.17 9.01 0.55
CA ASP A 184 -5.91 8.51 1.70
C ASP A 184 -6.65 7.21 1.38
N ALA A 185 -7.07 6.99 0.13
CA ALA A 185 -7.64 5.72 -0.32
C ALA A 185 -6.67 4.54 -0.17
N GLY A 186 -5.41 4.70 -0.58
CA GLY A 186 -4.37 3.68 -0.42
C GLY A 186 -4.08 3.33 1.05
N ARG A 187 -4.06 4.35 1.92
CA ARG A 187 -3.91 4.17 3.38
C ARG A 187 -5.13 3.49 3.98
N ALA A 188 -6.32 3.95 3.61
CA ALA A 188 -7.58 3.41 4.07
C ALA A 188 -7.66 1.90 3.76
N ALA A 189 -7.34 1.47 2.54
CA ALA A 189 -7.37 0.05 2.18
C ALA A 189 -6.53 -0.84 3.13
N LEU A 190 -5.33 -0.40 3.51
CA LEU A 190 -4.49 -1.12 4.48
C LEU A 190 -5.06 -1.04 5.90
N ASP A 191 -5.61 0.11 6.29
CA ASP A 191 -6.22 0.28 7.61
C ASP A 191 -7.47 -0.58 7.79
N LEU A 192 -8.29 -0.73 6.75
CA LEU A 192 -9.44 -1.66 6.74
C LEU A 192 -8.99 -3.09 7.06
N ILE A 193 -7.86 -3.55 6.51
CA ILE A 193 -7.31 -4.88 6.82
C ILE A 193 -6.86 -4.97 8.27
N LYS A 194 -6.15 -3.95 8.78
CA LYS A 194 -5.67 -3.91 10.17
C LYS A 194 -6.80 -3.97 11.19
N GLN A 195 -7.98 -3.44 10.85
CA GLN A 195 -9.15 -3.53 11.73
C GLN A 195 -9.55 -4.97 12.04
N THR A 196 -9.25 -5.93 11.17
CA THR A 196 -9.63 -7.34 11.33
C THR A 196 -8.67 -8.11 12.25
N MET A 197 -7.65 -7.43 12.77
CA MET A 197 -6.65 -8.00 13.67
C MET A 197 -7.07 -7.72 15.12
N PRO A 198 -6.88 -8.65 16.07
CA PRO A 198 -7.25 -8.46 17.47
C PRO A 198 -6.25 -7.56 18.22
N LEU A 199 -6.09 -6.31 17.77
CA LEU A 199 -5.03 -5.38 18.20
C LEU A 199 -5.15 -5.01 19.69
N ASN A 200 -6.38 -4.99 20.22
CA ASN A 200 -6.65 -4.64 21.62
C ASN A 200 -6.80 -5.87 22.53
N ALA A 201 -6.68 -7.08 22.00
CA ALA A 201 -6.78 -8.31 22.78
C ALA A 201 -5.49 -8.59 23.56
N ASP A 202 -5.59 -9.42 24.60
CA ASP A 202 -4.44 -9.90 25.34
C ASP A 202 -3.53 -10.81 24.47
N PRO A 203 -2.25 -11.00 24.85
CA PRO A 203 -1.30 -11.80 24.06
C PRO A 203 -1.75 -13.25 23.82
N ALA A 204 -2.46 -13.88 24.75
CA ALA A 204 -2.93 -15.26 24.57
C ALA A 204 -4.07 -15.34 23.56
N THR A 205 -4.95 -14.34 23.55
CA THR A 205 -6.01 -14.21 22.53
C THR A 205 -5.41 -13.94 21.14
N GLN A 206 -4.43 -13.04 21.04
CA GLN A 206 -3.70 -12.79 19.78
C GLN A 206 -2.97 -14.04 19.27
N ALA A 207 -2.31 -14.80 20.16
CA ALA A 207 -1.63 -16.04 19.80
C ALA A 207 -2.62 -17.10 19.31
N ALA A 208 -3.77 -17.24 19.98
CA ALA A 208 -4.82 -18.17 19.58
C ALA A 208 -5.40 -17.83 18.21
N TRP A 209 -5.65 -16.54 17.94
CA TRP A 209 -6.04 -16.04 16.63
C TRP A 209 -5.01 -16.40 15.56
N TRP A 210 -3.74 -16.06 15.77
CA TRP A 210 -2.69 -16.39 14.80
C TRP A 210 -2.59 -17.89 14.51
N ASN A 211 -2.75 -18.72 15.55
CA ASN A 211 -2.68 -20.16 15.43
C ASN A 211 -3.90 -20.78 14.74
N SER A 212 -5.08 -20.14 14.77
CA SER A 212 -6.26 -20.61 14.04
C SER A 212 -6.18 -20.33 12.55
N LEU A 213 -5.36 -19.36 12.12
CA LEU A 213 -5.17 -19.03 10.72
C LEU A 213 -4.46 -20.16 9.95
N THR A 214 -4.91 -20.40 8.72
CA THR A 214 -4.21 -21.21 7.71
C THR A 214 -2.93 -20.51 7.25
N GLU A 215 -2.03 -21.24 6.58
CA GLU A 215 -0.79 -20.68 6.05
C GLU A 215 -1.03 -19.54 5.04
N ALA A 216 -2.01 -19.69 4.15
CA ALA A 216 -2.40 -18.64 3.21
C ALA A 216 -2.85 -17.36 3.92
N GLN A 217 -3.68 -17.50 4.97
CA GLN A 217 -4.16 -16.35 5.75
C GLN A 217 -3.05 -15.67 6.56
N ARG A 218 -2.11 -16.45 7.10
CA ARG A 218 -0.92 -15.90 7.75
C ARG A 218 -0.09 -15.09 6.76
N ALA A 219 0.09 -15.61 5.53
CA ALA A 219 0.80 -14.91 4.47
C ALA A 219 0.09 -13.60 4.05
N GLU A 220 -1.25 -13.56 4.02
CA GLU A 220 -2.03 -12.33 3.78
C GLU A 220 -1.70 -11.25 4.82
N TYR A 221 -1.79 -11.55 6.12
CA TYR A 221 -1.47 -10.57 7.17
C TYR A 221 0.01 -10.17 7.19
N GLN A 222 0.92 -11.12 6.97
CA GLN A 222 2.36 -10.84 6.86
C GLN A 222 2.69 -9.90 5.70
N ARG A 223 1.90 -9.94 4.63
CA ARG A 223 2.07 -9.06 3.46
C ARG A 223 1.36 -7.72 3.62
N ALA A 224 0.13 -7.71 4.10
CA ALA A 224 -0.69 -6.51 4.15
C ALA A 224 -0.38 -5.60 5.35
N ALA A 225 -0.08 -6.19 6.52
CA ALA A 225 0.13 -5.46 7.77
C ALA A 225 1.36 -5.97 8.56
N PRO A 226 2.55 -6.06 7.94
CA PRO A 226 3.74 -6.68 8.54
C PRO A 226 4.15 -6.05 9.86
N LEU A 227 4.18 -4.71 9.93
CA LEU A 227 4.59 -3.97 11.13
C LEU A 227 3.60 -4.14 12.28
N THR A 228 2.31 -4.01 11.98
CA THR A 228 1.25 -4.21 12.97
C THR A 228 1.33 -5.63 13.54
N LEU A 229 1.53 -6.63 12.69
CA LEU A 229 1.71 -8.02 13.10
C LEU A 229 2.99 -8.22 13.93
N TYR A 230 4.10 -7.60 13.52
CA TYR A 230 5.38 -7.67 14.24
C TYR A 230 5.28 -7.10 15.66
N ASP A 231 4.53 -6.01 15.84
CA ASP A 231 4.36 -5.31 17.12
C ASP A 231 3.35 -5.99 18.06
N MET A 232 2.51 -6.89 17.56
CA MET A 232 1.56 -7.64 18.40
C MET A 232 2.30 -8.55 19.41
N PRO A 233 2.03 -8.43 20.72
CA PRO A 233 2.72 -9.21 21.75
C PRO A 233 2.44 -10.71 21.69
N GLY A 234 1.28 -11.13 21.18
CA GLY A 234 0.92 -12.55 21.06
C GLY A 234 1.52 -13.29 19.86
N ILE A 235 2.23 -12.62 18.96
CA ILE A 235 2.79 -13.25 17.77
C ILE A 235 4.08 -14.01 18.10
N PRO A 236 4.25 -15.26 17.65
CA PRO A 236 5.43 -16.06 17.97
C PRO A 236 6.74 -15.39 17.53
N ASP A 237 7.78 -15.47 18.36
CA ASP A 237 9.11 -14.89 18.06
C ASP A 237 9.71 -15.41 16.75
N GLN A 238 9.39 -16.65 16.36
CA GLN A 238 9.80 -17.18 15.05
C GLN A 238 9.22 -16.35 13.91
N VAL A 239 7.93 -16.03 13.95
CA VAL A 239 7.26 -15.21 12.92
C VAL A 239 7.85 -13.81 12.90
N LYS A 240 8.11 -13.23 14.07
CA LYS A 240 8.77 -11.90 14.17
C LYS A 240 10.16 -11.92 13.55
N ARG A 241 10.95 -12.98 13.80
CA ARG A 241 12.27 -13.17 13.17
C ARG A 241 12.17 -13.36 11.65
N GLU A 242 11.16 -14.07 11.15
CA GLU A 242 10.94 -14.24 9.70
C GLU A 242 10.58 -12.91 9.03
N LEU A 243 9.73 -12.10 9.68
CA LEU A 243 9.38 -10.75 9.23
C LEU A 243 10.60 -9.81 9.24
N ALA A 244 11.35 -9.75 10.33
CA ALA A 244 12.56 -8.94 10.43
C ALA A 244 13.67 -9.40 9.46
N GLY A 245 13.77 -10.71 9.23
CA GLY A 245 14.90 -11.33 8.55
C GLY A 245 16.03 -11.66 9.51
N THR A 246 16.91 -12.57 9.07
CA THR A 246 18.05 -13.07 9.84
C THR A 246 19.39 -12.48 9.41
N GLY A 247 19.39 -11.69 8.34
CA GLY A 247 20.58 -10.99 7.83
C GLY A 247 20.82 -9.65 8.54
N PRO A 248 21.82 -8.89 8.09
CA PRO A 248 22.17 -7.59 8.69
C PRO A 248 21.11 -6.50 8.46
N LEU A 249 20.20 -6.68 7.49
CA LEU A 249 19.07 -5.78 7.28
C LEU A 249 17.83 -6.28 8.05
N ASN A 250 17.42 -5.51 9.06
CA ASN A 250 16.12 -5.68 9.69
C ASN A 250 15.03 -5.03 8.83
N ARG A 251 14.26 -5.85 8.12
CA ARG A 251 13.18 -5.38 7.24
C ARG A 251 12.10 -4.63 8.01
N MET A 252 11.76 -5.05 9.23
CA MET A 252 10.69 -4.38 9.99
C MET A 252 11.12 -3.00 10.44
N GLU A 253 12.33 -2.82 10.94
CA GLU A 253 12.80 -1.48 11.32
C GLU A 253 13.03 -0.58 10.09
N MET A 254 13.42 -1.14 8.94
CA MET A 254 13.42 -0.42 7.67
C MET A 254 12.02 0.06 7.28
N LEU A 255 10.99 -0.79 7.37
CA LEU A 255 9.61 -0.41 7.07
C LEU A 255 9.09 0.64 8.05
N ARG A 256 9.40 0.49 9.35
CA ARG A 256 9.00 1.45 10.38
C ARG A 256 9.58 2.82 10.10
N TRP A 257 10.86 2.86 9.73
CA TRP A 257 11.53 4.09 9.32
C TRP A 257 10.89 4.67 8.06
N ALA A 258 10.60 3.83 7.05
CA ALA A 258 9.98 4.29 5.81
C ALA A 258 8.59 4.90 6.04
N GLN A 259 7.78 4.32 6.92
CA GLN A 259 6.48 4.88 7.29
C GLN A 259 6.60 6.19 8.07
N ALA A 260 7.59 6.30 8.97
CA ALA A 260 7.80 7.50 9.77
C ALA A 260 8.33 8.70 8.96
N ASN A 261 9.08 8.46 7.87
CA ASN A 261 9.74 9.50 7.09
C ASN A 261 9.19 9.65 5.66
N GLY A 262 8.32 8.73 5.20
CA GLY A 262 7.69 8.82 3.88
C GLY A 262 6.68 9.95 3.77
N ASP A 263 6.14 10.38 4.92
CA ASP A 263 5.17 11.46 5.04
C ASP A 263 5.79 12.81 5.41
N THR A 264 7.12 12.89 5.53
CA THR A 264 7.83 14.13 5.83
C THR A 264 8.32 14.79 4.53
N GLU A 265 8.50 16.11 4.55
CA GLU A 265 9.17 16.77 3.43
C GLU A 265 10.65 16.35 3.42
N ASN A 266 11.27 16.29 2.24
CA ASN A 266 12.68 15.89 2.09
C ASN A 266 13.66 16.83 2.83
N THR A 267 13.18 17.97 3.33
CA THR A 267 13.90 18.91 4.19
C THR A 267 14.03 18.44 5.63
N ASP A 268 13.16 17.52 6.07
CA ASP A 268 13.11 17.06 7.47
C ASP A 268 14.23 16.06 7.79
N VAL A 269 14.84 15.45 6.76
CA VAL A 269 16.01 14.57 6.91
C VAL A 269 17.12 14.96 5.94
N LYS A 270 18.25 15.41 6.50
CA LYS A 270 19.40 15.94 5.75
C LYS A 270 19.96 14.90 4.76
N GLY A 271 19.89 15.21 3.46
CA GLY A 271 20.44 14.35 2.39
C GLY A 271 19.41 13.46 1.68
N MET A 272 18.14 13.48 2.08
CA MET A 272 17.05 12.67 1.47
C MET A 272 16.37 13.32 0.26
N ASN A 273 17.11 14.11 -0.50
CA ASN A 273 16.60 14.88 -1.64
C ASN A 273 16.28 14.05 -2.89
N ASN A 274 16.46 12.72 -2.86
CA ASN A 274 16.04 11.84 -3.94
C ASN A 274 15.59 10.45 -3.44
N CYS A 275 14.97 9.68 -4.33
CA CYS A 275 14.36 8.40 -4.02
C CYS A 275 15.38 7.33 -3.56
N THR A 276 16.56 7.30 -4.19
CA THR A 276 17.63 6.37 -3.77
C THR A 276 18.12 6.69 -2.38
N ASN A 277 18.34 7.97 -2.07
CA ASN A 277 18.80 8.38 -0.74
C ASN A 277 17.79 7.97 0.33
N PHE A 278 16.48 8.08 0.08
CA PHE A 278 15.46 7.58 1.01
C PHE A 278 15.56 6.07 1.24
N VAL A 279 15.68 5.27 0.18
CA VAL A 279 15.83 3.82 0.31
C VAL A 279 17.11 3.48 1.08
N SER A 280 18.22 4.13 0.74
CA SER A 280 19.51 4.01 1.41
C SER A 280 19.43 4.33 2.91
N HIS A 281 18.79 5.44 3.28
CA HIS A 281 18.58 5.82 4.68
C HIS A 281 17.63 4.86 5.41
N ALA A 282 16.57 4.39 4.76
CA ALA A 282 15.69 3.39 5.35
C ALA A 282 16.45 2.09 5.66
N MET A 283 17.31 1.64 4.75
CA MET A 283 18.12 0.44 4.94
C MET A 283 19.15 0.63 6.04
N ARG A 284 19.86 1.76 6.06
CA ARG A 284 20.91 2.07 7.04
C ARG A 284 20.36 2.43 8.42
N ASP A 285 19.60 3.52 8.48
CA ASP A 285 19.19 4.17 9.74
C ASP A 285 17.98 3.47 10.36
N GLY A 286 17.08 2.93 9.53
CA GLY A 286 15.98 2.07 9.97
C GLY A 286 16.41 0.62 10.12
N GLY A 287 16.81 0.01 9.01
CA GLY A 287 17.11 -1.42 8.94
C GLY A 287 18.42 -1.85 9.58
N GLY A 288 19.25 -0.92 10.04
CA GLY A 288 20.52 -1.22 10.72
C GLY A 288 21.63 -1.71 9.79
N LEU A 289 21.49 -1.52 8.48
CA LEU A 289 22.49 -1.91 7.50
C LEU A 289 23.71 -0.98 7.57
N GLY A 290 24.64 -1.30 8.49
CA GLY A 290 25.91 -0.56 8.69
C GLY A 290 26.99 -0.91 7.66
N GLU A 291 28.27 -0.72 8.02
CA GLU A 291 29.44 -1.00 7.15
C GLU A 291 29.45 -2.46 6.61
N GLN A 292 28.88 -3.41 7.36
CA GLN A 292 28.76 -4.81 6.95
C GLN A 292 27.84 -5.03 5.74
N GLY A 293 27.00 -4.05 5.39
CA GLY A 293 26.21 -4.02 4.17
C GLY A 293 26.89 -3.32 3.00
N GLY A 294 28.19 -3.04 3.08
CA GLY A 294 28.96 -2.33 2.05
C GLY A 294 28.74 -0.81 2.03
N TRP A 295 28.32 -0.23 3.16
CA TRP A 295 28.22 1.22 3.31
C TRP A 295 29.60 1.84 3.54
N GLU A 296 30.23 2.37 2.49
CA GLU A 296 31.46 3.17 2.60
C GLU A 296 31.14 4.68 2.58
N GLU A 297 31.51 5.40 3.67
CA GLU A 297 31.41 6.86 3.70
C GLU A 297 32.57 7.47 2.92
N HIS A 298 32.30 8.09 1.77
CA HIS A 298 33.32 8.87 1.06
C HIS A 298 33.20 10.35 1.41
N ARG A 299 34.32 10.99 1.79
CA ARG A 299 34.38 12.46 1.83
C ARG A 299 34.40 12.98 0.40
N THR A 300 33.24 13.37 -0.12
CA THR A 300 33.18 14.19 -1.33
C THR A 300 33.27 15.65 -0.93
N GLY A 301 34.30 16.36 -1.39
CA GLY A 301 34.21 17.81 -1.49
C GLY A 301 33.01 18.18 -2.36
N LYS A 302 32.27 19.22 -1.95
CA LYS A 302 31.06 19.83 -2.56
C LYS A 302 30.34 19.02 -3.64
N ASP A 303 29.10 18.62 -3.33
CA ASP A 303 28.09 18.12 -4.29
C ASP A 303 27.90 19.09 -5.48
N PRO A 304 27.61 18.62 -6.71
CA PRO A 304 27.24 19.44 -7.88
C PRO A 304 26.13 20.48 -7.65
N THR A 305 25.37 20.40 -6.56
CA THR A 305 24.36 21.38 -6.11
C THR A 305 24.90 22.47 -5.19
N GLY A 306 26.18 22.42 -4.79
CA GLY A 306 26.87 23.51 -4.08
C GLY A 306 26.75 23.52 -2.55
N TRP A 307 26.21 22.47 -1.94
CA TRP A 307 26.06 22.37 -0.48
C TRP A 307 27.33 21.80 0.17
N ALA A 308 27.74 22.38 1.30
CA ALA A 308 28.97 22.03 2.02
C ALA A 308 28.73 20.91 3.06
N ASP A 309 29.69 19.98 3.14
CA ASP A 309 29.83 18.90 4.12
C ASP A 309 28.58 18.02 4.36
N ALA A 310 28.25 17.21 3.35
CA ALA A 310 27.50 15.97 3.54
C ALA A 310 28.47 14.79 3.37
N ARG A 311 28.55 13.92 4.38
CA ARG A 311 29.20 12.61 4.24
C ARG A 311 28.28 11.78 3.36
N LEU A 312 28.58 11.78 2.08
CA LEU A 312 27.77 11.14 1.08
C LEU A 312 28.25 9.69 0.91
N ALA A 313 27.28 8.78 0.89
CA ALA A 313 27.51 7.37 0.59
C ALA A 313 28.06 7.19 -0.83
N GLY A 314 28.67 6.06 -1.16
CA GLY A 314 29.12 5.79 -2.53
C GLY A 314 28.00 5.82 -3.58
N LYS A 315 28.35 5.73 -4.87
CA LYS A 315 27.40 5.96 -5.98
C LYS A 315 26.20 5.00 -5.94
N GLU A 316 26.45 3.78 -5.50
CA GLU A 316 25.48 2.72 -5.25
C GLU A 316 24.39 3.10 -4.25
N TRP A 317 24.63 4.08 -3.40
CA TRP A 317 23.66 4.55 -2.40
C TRP A 317 22.96 5.86 -2.80
N GLN A 318 23.26 6.40 -3.98
CA GLN A 318 22.66 7.64 -4.48
C GLN A 318 21.98 7.51 -5.84
N LEU A 319 22.41 6.54 -6.66
CA LEU A 319 21.90 6.35 -8.02
C LEU A 319 21.11 5.05 -8.11
N ALA A 320 19.84 5.12 -8.54
CA ALA A 320 18.94 3.97 -8.57
C ALA A 320 19.48 2.78 -9.36
N LYS A 321 20.13 3.03 -10.52
CA LYS A 321 20.79 2.00 -11.32
C LYS A 321 21.95 1.32 -10.60
N ALA A 322 22.80 2.10 -9.92
CA ALA A 322 23.93 1.56 -9.19
C ALA A 322 23.46 0.80 -7.94
N HIS A 323 22.43 1.31 -7.26
CA HIS A 323 21.77 0.66 -6.13
C HIS A 323 21.18 -0.69 -6.53
N HIS A 324 20.42 -0.75 -7.62
CA HIS A 324 19.87 -2.00 -8.16
C HIS A 324 20.97 -3.04 -8.42
N GLN A 325 22.04 -2.64 -9.11
CA GLN A 325 23.16 -3.54 -9.40
C GLN A 325 23.83 -4.02 -8.11
N PHE A 326 24.11 -3.11 -7.18
CA PHE A 326 24.71 -3.42 -5.90
C PHE A 326 23.88 -4.43 -5.10
N MET A 327 22.55 -4.27 -5.06
CA MET A 327 21.68 -5.22 -4.37
C MET A 327 21.80 -6.63 -4.96
N LEU A 328 21.83 -6.77 -6.29
CA LEU A 328 21.98 -8.07 -6.94
C LEU A 328 23.37 -8.68 -6.72
N ASP A 329 24.42 -7.87 -6.76
CA ASP A 329 25.80 -8.33 -6.58
C ASP A 329 26.09 -8.78 -5.13
N ASN A 330 25.30 -8.33 -4.15
CA ASN A 330 25.50 -8.61 -2.74
C ASN A 330 24.53 -9.65 -2.14
N GLY A 331 23.88 -10.45 -2.99
CA GLY A 331 23.01 -11.56 -2.57
C GLY A 331 21.51 -11.26 -2.67
N GLY A 332 21.14 -10.08 -3.15
CA GLY A 332 19.77 -9.76 -3.52
C GLY A 332 19.30 -10.56 -4.74
N GLN A 333 17.98 -10.73 -4.84
CA GLN A 333 17.35 -11.55 -5.88
C GLN A 333 16.30 -10.75 -6.63
N SER A 334 16.31 -10.83 -7.95
CA SER A 334 15.19 -10.35 -8.76
C SER A 334 13.97 -11.23 -8.50
N VAL A 335 12.83 -10.60 -8.20
CA VAL A 335 11.57 -11.30 -7.97
C VAL A 335 10.49 -10.76 -8.92
N PRO A 336 9.56 -11.62 -9.39
CA PRO A 336 8.38 -11.14 -10.12
C PRO A 336 7.57 -10.16 -9.27
N VAL A 337 6.93 -9.16 -9.90
CA VAL A 337 6.10 -8.17 -9.19
C VAL A 337 5.03 -8.82 -8.33
N GLY A 338 4.33 -9.84 -8.84
CA GLY A 338 3.32 -10.59 -8.08
C GLY A 338 3.87 -11.45 -6.93
N GLN A 339 5.19 -11.53 -6.77
CA GLN A 339 5.87 -12.18 -5.63
C GLN A 339 6.59 -11.18 -4.72
N ALA A 340 6.39 -9.88 -4.96
CA ALA A 340 6.88 -8.85 -4.07
C ALA A 340 6.32 -9.04 -2.66
N ARG A 341 7.13 -8.71 -1.66
CA ARG A 341 6.73 -8.71 -0.26
C ARG A 341 7.25 -7.46 0.44
N PRO A 342 6.68 -7.11 1.60
CA PRO A 342 7.19 -5.98 2.36
C PRO A 342 8.68 -6.11 2.67
N GLY A 343 9.41 -5.02 2.41
CA GLY A 343 10.86 -4.95 2.52
C GLY A 343 11.62 -5.30 1.24
N ASP A 344 10.93 -5.71 0.16
CA ASP A 344 11.54 -5.72 -1.18
C ASP A 344 11.68 -4.27 -1.70
N ILE A 345 12.60 -4.04 -2.65
CA ILE A 345 12.86 -2.74 -3.27
C ILE A 345 12.36 -2.76 -4.72
N VAL A 346 11.55 -1.77 -5.07
CA VAL A 346 11.05 -1.54 -6.43
C VAL A 346 11.96 -0.55 -7.14
N TYR A 347 12.22 -0.80 -8.42
CA TYR A 347 12.88 0.13 -9.33
C TYR A 347 12.05 0.32 -10.59
N LEU A 348 12.08 1.53 -11.14
CA LEU A 348 11.45 1.84 -12.42
C LEU A 348 12.52 2.03 -13.49
N GLN A 349 12.36 1.33 -14.61
CA GLN A 349 13.28 1.37 -15.73
C GLN A 349 12.59 1.88 -16.99
N ASN A 350 13.13 2.94 -17.59
CA ASN A 350 12.71 3.39 -18.91
C ASN A 350 13.85 3.20 -19.91
N LYS A 351 13.59 2.53 -21.05
CA LYS A 351 14.57 2.37 -22.15
C LYS A 351 15.96 1.88 -21.68
N GLY A 352 15.97 0.98 -20.69
CA GLY A 352 17.20 0.40 -20.12
C GLY A 352 17.91 1.27 -19.07
N ASP A 353 17.36 2.43 -18.71
CA ASP A 353 17.87 3.26 -17.62
C ASP A 353 16.97 3.20 -16.38
N ILE A 354 17.57 2.91 -15.23
CA ILE A 354 16.86 2.82 -13.95
C ILE A 354 16.95 4.20 -13.29
N HIS A 355 15.83 4.90 -13.21
CA HIS A 355 15.77 6.30 -12.77
C HIS A 355 15.07 6.48 -11.42
N HIS A 356 14.36 5.46 -10.93
CA HIS A 356 13.60 5.55 -9.70
C HIS A 356 13.74 4.30 -8.81
N THR A 357 13.56 4.47 -7.50
CA THR A 357 13.51 3.39 -6.51
C THR A 357 12.59 3.71 -5.32
N ALA A 358 11.91 2.70 -4.79
CA ALA A 358 10.99 2.81 -3.65
C ALA A 358 10.96 1.50 -2.84
N ILE A 359 10.42 1.55 -1.62
CA ILE A 359 10.32 0.39 -0.71
C ILE A 359 8.91 -0.17 -0.78
N VAL A 360 8.77 -1.49 -0.97
CA VAL A 360 7.49 -2.18 -0.79
C VAL A 360 7.14 -2.19 0.69
N THR A 361 6.08 -1.50 1.09
CA THR A 361 5.65 -1.39 2.50
C THR A 361 4.53 -2.35 2.87
N ALA A 362 3.69 -2.69 1.90
CA ALA A 362 2.60 -3.62 2.07
C ALA A 362 2.25 -4.28 0.72
N VAL A 363 1.62 -5.45 0.77
CA VAL A 363 0.95 -6.02 -0.40
C VAL A 363 -0.44 -6.50 0.02
N THR A 364 -1.49 -6.04 -0.65
CA THR A 364 -2.88 -6.41 -0.34
C THR A 364 -3.13 -7.89 -0.63
N PRO A 365 -4.16 -8.52 -0.02
CA PRO A 365 -4.61 -9.85 -0.41
C PRO A 365 -4.94 -9.95 -1.90
N GLY A 366 -5.53 -8.91 -2.49
CA GLY A 366 -5.73 -8.76 -3.94
C GLY A 366 -4.45 -8.72 -4.79
N GLY A 367 -3.29 -8.44 -4.19
CA GLY A 367 -1.98 -8.48 -4.86
C GLY A 367 -1.39 -7.11 -5.17
N ASP A 368 -2.02 -6.01 -4.77
CA ASP A 368 -1.53 -4.65 -4.99
C ASP A 368 -0.26 -4.41 -4.19
N VAL A 369 0.79 -3.99 -4.89
CA VAL A 369 2.10 -3.71 -4.28
C VAL A 369 2.15 -2.24 -3.91
N MET A 370 2.07 -1.98 -2.61
CA MET A 370 2.10 -0.64 -2.02
C MET A 370 3.55 -0.23 -1.78
N VAL A 371 3.95 0.94 -2.27
CA VAL A 371 5.31 1.47 -2.13
C VAL A 371 5.35 2.81 -1.42
N THR A 372 6.46 3.08 -0.73
CA THR A 372 6.77 4.36 -0.10
C THR A 372 8.14 4.88 -0.55
N GLN A 373 8.25 6.19 -0.72
CA GLN A 373 9.45 6.92 -1.10
C GLN A 373 9.58 8.25 -0.34
N HIS A 374 10.61 9.03 -0.69
CA HIS A 374 11.06 10.28 -0.04
C HIS A 374 10.10 11.48 -0.01
N ASN A 375 8.83 11.32 -0.39
CA ASN A 375 7.88 12.42 -0.34
C ASN A 375 6.45 11.96 0.00
N PRO A 376 5.66 12.84 0.66
CA PRO A 376 4.31 12.49 1.12
C PRO A 376 3.35 12.16 -0.03
N GLU A 377 3.68 12.62 -1.25
CA GLU A 377 2.89 12.38 -2.46
C GLU A 377 2.87 10.91 -2.90
N HIS A 378 3.85 10.11 -2.47
CA HIS A 378 4.03 8.73 -2.94
C HIS A 378 4.31 7.76 -1.78
N SER A 379 3.69 8.00 -0.64
CA SER A 379 3.73 7.14 0.54
C SER A 379 2.52 6.20 0.55
N ASN A 380 2.77 4.88 0.53
CA ASN A 380 1.78 3.81 0.40
C ASN A 380 0.88 3.96 -0.85
N VAL A 381 1.50 4.07 -2.03
CA VAL A 381 0.80 4.11 -3.32
C VAL A 381 0.95 2.79 -4.07
N ASN A 382 -0.07 2.39 -4.83
CA ASN A 382 0.04 1.21 -5.70
C ASN A 382 1.05 1.49 -6.83
N VAL A 383 2.07 0.64 -6.94
CA VAL A 383 3.15 0.82 -7.93
C VAL A 383 2.65 0.72 -9.37
N VAL A 384 1.63 -0.11 -9.65
CA VAL A 384 1.11 -0.32 -11.00
C VAL A 384 0.38 0.94 -11.45
N ASP A 385 -0.50 1.47 -10.60
CA ASP A 385 -1.22 2.72 -10.86
C ASP A 385 -0.25 3.87 -11.08
N ARG A 386 0.84 3.91 -10.31
CA ARG A 386 1.88 4.91 -10.44
C ARG A 386 2.62 4.84 -11.79
N VAL A 387 2.91 3.64 -12.30
CA VAL A 387 3.56 3.48 -13.61
C VAL A 387 2.63 3.93 -14.73
N GLU A 388 1.36 3.55 -14.69
CA GLU A 388 0.38 3.98 -15.70
C GLU A 388 0.21 5.50 -15.72
N THR A 389 0.10 6.09 -14.52
CA THR A 389 0.16 7.53 -14.29
C THR A 389 1.41 8.11 -14.97
N GLY A 390 2.60 7.64 -14.59
CA GLY A 390 3.88 8.10 -15.14
C GLY A 390 3.96 8.03 -16.66
N ARG A 391 3.45 6.96 -17.28
CA ARG A 391 3.37 6.78 -18.74
C ARG A 391 2.62 7.92 -19.41
N ILE A 392 1.47 8.31 -18.87
CA ILE A 392 0.63 9.36 -19.44
C ILE A 392 1.22 10.76 -19.16
N TYR A 393 1.76 11.00 -17.96
CA TYR A 393 2.28 12.33 -17.61
C TYR A 393 3.66 12.65 -18.21
N SER A 394 4.53 11.66 -18.27
CA SER A 394 5.95 11.86 -18.62
C SER A 394 6.37 11.14 -19.90
N GLY A 395 5.50 10.31 -20.50
CA GLY A 395 5.84 9.46 -21.64
C GLY A 395 6.78 8.31 -21.26
N ASN A 396 7.01 8.10 -19.96
CA ASN A 396 7.85 7.03 -19.46
C ASN A 396 7.08 5.71 -19.47
N ASP A 397 7.36 4.87 -20.45
CA ASP A 397 6.99 3.45 -20.45
C ASP A 397 7.89 2.67 -19.47
N ASP A 398 7.60 2.79 -18.18
CA ASP A 398 8.41 2.24 -17.11
C ASP A 398 8.16 0.74 -16.90
N GLN A 399 9.22 -0.05 -16.95
CA GLN A 399 9.21 -1.43 -16.47
C GLN A 399 9.46 -1.47 -14.95
N ILE A 400 8.60 -2.19 -14.23
CA ILE A 400 8.77 -2.44 -12.80
C ILE A 400 9.76 -3.59 -12.59
N LEU A 401 10.85 -3.32 -11.88
CA LEU A 401 11.81 -4.31 -11.41
C LEU A 401 11.70 -4.42 -9.89
N VAL A 402 11.70 -5.64 -9.35
CA VAL A 402 11.67 -5.85 -7.90
C VAL A 402 12.89 -6.64 -7.49
N VAL A 403 13.62 -6.13 -6.50
CA VAL A 403 14.74 -6.82 -5.88
C VAL A 403 14.42 -7.07 -4.42
N ARG A 404 14.51 -8.34 -4.03
CA ARG A 404 14.51 -8.75 -2.63
C ARG A 404 15.92 -8.60 -2.08
N PRO A 405 16.17 -7.69 -1.13
CA PRO A 405 17.49 -7.57 -0.54
C PRO A 405 17.88 -8.86 0.17
N GLY A 406 19.10 -9.31 -0.12
CA GLY A 406 19.79 -10.37 0.60
C GLY A 406 21.19 -9.85 0.85
N PHE A 407 21.67 -10.00 2.08
CA PHE A 407 23.04 -9.68 2.48
C PHE A 407 23.54 -10.91 3.23
N ASN A 408 24.62 -11.49 2.73
CA ASN A 408 25.21 -12.72 3.26
C ASN A 408 26.23 -12.45 4.37
#